data_AF-A0A0B5FJB5-F1
#
_entry.id   AF-A0A0B5FJB5-F1
#
_cell.length_a   1.000
_cell.length_b   1.000
_cell.length_c   1.000
_cell.angle_alpha   90.00
_cell.angle_beta   90.00
_cell.angle_gamma   90.00
#
_symmetry.space_group_name_H-M   'P 1'
#
loop_
_entity.id
_entity.type
_entity.pdbx_description
1 polymer ?
#
loop_
_entity_poly.entity_id
_entity_poly.type
_entity_poly.pdbx_seq_one_letter_code
_entity_poly.pdbx_strand_id
1 'polypeptide(L)'
;MRNKLIAVQLWEENDARNPEVDFNGAWSVLARLGVPYRFGGRTIDGQVEYLVLNPASGEVVASGRGVTSAQAMCRAALTARARSAGALVQVTH
;
A
#
# COMPACT_ATOMS: atom_id res chain seq x y z
N MET A 1 7.03 -8.92 4.19
CA MET A 1 6.15 -7.73 4.20
C MET A 1 5.35 -7.56 5.50
N ARG A 2 4.73 -8.62 6.03
CA ARG A 2 3.82 -8.61 7.20
C ARG A 2 4.25 -7.72 8.37
N ASN A 3 5.46 -7.91 8.90
CA ASN A 3 5.94 -7.12 10.06
C ASN A 3 5.99 -5.61 9.79
N LYS A 4 6.31 -5.21 8.55
CA LYS A 4 6.30 -3.78 8.16
C LYS A 4 4.88 -3.22 8.17
N LEU A 5 3.89 -4.01 7.74
CA LEU A 5 2.48 -3.60 7.76
C LEU A 5 1.93 -3.51 9.18
N ILE A 6 2.30 -4.44 10.07
CA ILE A 6 1.96 -4.38 11.51
C ILE A 6 2.55 -3.11 12.14
N ALA A 7 3.84 -2.84 11.89
CA ALA A 7 4.53 -1.67 12.44
C ALA A 7 3.89 -0.33 12.06
N VAL A 8 3.14 -0.27 10.96
CA VAL A 8 2.43 0.94 10.51
C VAL A 8 0.91 0.83 10.61
N GLN A 9 0.43 -0.12 11.41
CA GLN A 9 -0.99 -0.34 11.72
C GLN A 9 -1.87 -0.57 10.48
N LEU A 10 -1.30 -1.19 9.44
CA LEU A 10 -2.02 -1.64 8.24
C LEU A 10 -2.34 -3.14 8.29
N TRP A 11 -1.93 -3.84 9.35
CA TRP A 11 -2.20 -5.26 9.55
C TRP A 11 -2.25 -5.62 11.04
N GLU A 12 -3.03 -6.62 11.39
CA GLU A 12 -3.14 -7.10 12.77
C GLU A 12 -2.08 -8.16 13.07
N GLU A 13 -1.49 -8.10 14.26
CA GLU A 13 -0.48 -9.08 14.69
C GLU A 13 -1.03 -10.49 14.88
N ASN A 14 -2.31 -10.60 15.29
CA ASN A 14 -2.99 -11.87 15.54
C ASN A 14 -3.58 -12.52 14.27
N ASP A 15 -3.59 -11.82 13.13
CA ASP A 15 -4.07 -12.41 11.88
C ASP A 15 -2.98 -13.31 11.29
N ALA A 16 -3.26 -14.60 11.26
CA ALA A 16 -2.35 -15.65 10.78
C ALA A 16 -2.14 -15.61 9.26
N ARG A 17 -3.01 -14.90 8.51
CA ARG A 17 -2.84 -14.75 7.06
C ARG A 17 -1.61 -13.89 6.76
N ASN A 18 -1.01 -14.17 5.61
CA ASN A 18 0.06 -13.33 5.08
C ASN A 18 -0.47 -12.49 3.91
N PRO A 19 -0.64 -11.16 4.09
CA PRO A 19 -1.22 -10.29 3.07
C PRO A 19 -0.32 -10.15 1.83
N GLU A 20 0.93 -10.61 1.88
CA GLU A 20 1.83 -10.62 0.72
C GLU A 20 1.50 -11.74 -0.29
N VAL A 21 0.81 -12.79 0.17
CA VAL A 21 0.45 -13.97 -0.64
C VAL A 21 -1.05 -14.16 -0.77
N ASP A 22 -1.82 -13.71 0.22
CA ASP A 22 -3.29 -13.73 0.20
C ASP A 22 -3.84 -12.43 -0.39
N PHE A 23 -4.58 -12.55 -1.50
CA PHE A 23 -5.21 -11.41 -2.17
C PHE A 23 -6.23 -10.69 -1.26
N ASN A 24 -7.01 -11.44 -0.48
CA ASN A 24 -8.01 -10.84 0.42
C ASN A 24 -7.34 -10.08 1.56
N GLY A 25 -6.25 -10.61 2.09
CA GLY A 25 -5.39 -9.91 3.03
C GLY A 25 -4.80 -8.63 2.44
N ALA A 26 -4.25 -8.69 1.22
CA ALA A 26 -3.72 -7.52 0.52
C ALA A 26 -4.77 -6.43 0.28
N TRP A 27 -6.00 -6.82 -0.05
CA TRP A 27 -7.12 -5.87 -0.17
C TRP A 27 -7.48 -5.25 1.17
N SER A 28 -7.49 -6.04 2.24
CA SER A 28 -7.75 -5.54 3.60
C SER A 28 -6.68 -4.53 4.05
N VAL A 29 -5.43 -4.67 3.59
CA VAL A 29 -4.36 -3.67 3.79
C VAL A 29 -4.70 -2.34 3.12
N LEU A 30 -5.13 -2.35 1.85
CA LEU A 30 -5.53 -1.13 1.14
C LEU A 30 -6.79 -0.50 1.73
N ALA A 31 -7.75 -1.30 2.16
CA ALA A 31 -8.95 -0.81 2.85
C ALA A 31 -8.57 -0.09 4.16
N ARG A 32 -7.65 -0.65 4.95
CA ARG A 32 -7.13 -0.03 6.18
C ARG A 32 -6.34 1.25 5.93
N LEU A 33 -5.74 1.41 4.75
CA LEU A 33 -5.07 2.66 4.37
C LEU A 33 -6.07 3.82 4.27
N GLY A 34 -7.32 3.55 3.88
CA GLY A 34 -8.42 4.50 3.94
C GLY A 34 -8.41 5.59 2.87
N VAL A 35 -7.64 5.42 1.79
CA VAL A 35 -7.57 6.37 0.67
C VAL A 35 -7.80 5.66 -0.67
N PRO A 36 -8.20 6.37 -1.74
CA PRO A 36 -8.46 5.75 -3.02
C PRO A 36 -7.21 5.09 -3.61
N TYR A 37 -7.42 3.96 -4.28
CA TYR A 37 -6.38 3.20 -4.96
C TYR A 37 -6.93 2.60 -6.25
N ARG A 38 -6.03 2.25 -7.17
CA ARG A 38 -6.40 1.53 -8.40
C ARG A 38 -5.29 0.59 -8.85
N PHE A 39 -5.67 -0.39 -9.66
CA PHE A 39 -4.72 -1.19 -10.41
C PHE A 39 -4.05 -0.31 -11.48
N GLY A 40 -2.72 -0.27 -11.49
CA GLY A 40 -1.91 0.51 -12.43
C GLY A 40 -1.56 -0.22 -13.72
N GLY A 41 -1.69 -1.55 -13.75
CA GLY A 41 -1.34 -2.38 -14.90
C GLY A 41 -0.17 -3.32 -14.63
N ARG A 42 0.34 -3.92 -15.70
CA ARG A 42 1.61 -4.65 -15.70
C ARG A 42 2.69 -3.80 -16.32
N THR A 43 3.86 -3.75 -15.69
CA THR A 43 5.04 -3.07 -16.19
C THR A 43 5.74 -3.90 -17.26
N ILE A 44 6.69 -3.29 -17.99
CA ILE A 44 7.42 -3.95 -19.07
C ILE A 44 8.22 -5.17 -18.61
N ASP A 45 8.68 -5.18 -17.35
CA ASP A 45 9.34 -6.30 -16.69
C ASP A 45 8.36 -7.33 -16.10
N GLY A 46 7.07 -7.20 -16.40
CA GLY A 46 6.03 -8.15 -16.00
C GLY A 46 5.51 -8.00 -14.58
N GLN A 47 5.98 -7.01 -13.80
CA GLN A 47 5.46 -6.77 -12.46
C GLN A 47 4.07 -6.13 -12.49
N VAL A 48 3.27 -6.42 -11.48
CA VAL A 48 1.98 -5.81 -11.23
C VAL A 48 2.20 -4.51 -10.47
N GLU A 49 1.53 -3.43 -10.86
CA GLU A 49 1.56 -2.14 -10.16
C GLU A 49 0.19 -1.78 -9.57
N TYR A 50 0.20 -1.24 -8.35
CA TYR A 50 -0.93 -0.57 -7.72
C TYR A 50 -0.57 0.88 -7.40
N LEU A 51 -1.54 1.76 -7.62
CA LEU A 51 -1.42 3.21 -7.43
C LEU A 51 -2.34 3.65 -6.29
N VAL A 52 -1.83 4.51 -5.41
CA VAL A 52 -2.58 5.18 -4.36
C VAL A 52 -2.76 6.64 -4.76
N LEU A 53 -3.97 7.16 -4.61
CA LEU A 53 -4.36 8.47 -5.11
C LEU A 53 -4.67 9.44 -3.97
N ASN A 54 -4.39 10.73 -4.21
CA ASN A 54 -4.91 11.80 -3.37
C ASN A 54 -6.43 11.88 -3.57
N PRO A 55 -7.26 11.82 -2.50
CA PRO A 55 -8.72 11.88 -2.65
C PRO A 55 -9.23 13.24 -3.16
N ALA A 56 -8.49 14.33 -2.95
CA ALA A 56 -8.88 15.67 -3.39
C ALA A 56 -8.45 15.97 -4.83
N SER A 57 -7.20 15.66 -5.20
CA SER A 57 -6.67 15.98 -6.54
C SER A 57 -6.75 14.82 -7.54
N GLY A 58 -6.94 13.59 -7.09
CA GLY A 58 -6.86 12.39 -7.92
C GLY A 58 -5.44 12.01 -8.36
N GLU A 59 -4.42 12.78 -7.96
CA GLU A 59 -3.03 12.55 -8.32
C GLU A 59 -2.47 11.29 -7.64
N VAL A 60 -1.51 10.65 -8.29
CA VAL A 60 -0.82 9.48 -7.72
C VAL A 60 0.13 9.95 -6.63
N VAL A 61 -0.16 9.59 -5.38
CA VAL A 61 0.68 9.93 -4.21
C VAL A 61 1.59 8.81 -3.79
N ALA A 62 1.37 7.58 -4.24
CA ALA A 62 2.28 6.45 -4.05
C ALA A 62 2.01 5.35 -5.07
N SER A 63 3.00 4.51 -5.31
CA SER A 63 2.80 3.24 -6.01
C SER A 63 3.55 2.10 -5.33
N GLY A 64 3.16 0.88 -5.69
CA GLY A 64 3.83 -0.34 -5.29
C GLY A 64 3.82 -1.33 -6.43
N ARG A 65 5.00 -1.89 -6.73
CA ARG A 65 5.18 -2.92 -7.74
C ARG A 65 5.50 -4.26 -7.10
N GLY A 66 4.98 -5.36 -7.61
CA GLY A 66 5.25 -6.70 -7.11
C GLY A 66 5.05 -7.77 -8.18
N VAL A 67 5.59 -8.96 -7.96
CA VAL A 67 5.37 -10.10 -8.86
C VAL A 67 3.90 -10.51 -8.87
N THR A 68 3.20 -10.31 -7.75
CA THR A 68 1.77 -10.54 -7.60
C THR A 68 1.02 -9.25 -7.24
N SER A 69 -0.30 -9.23 -7.48
CA SER A 69 -1.17 -8.15 -7.02
C SER A 69 -1.08 -7.96 -5.51
N ALA A 70 -1.03 -9.05 -4.73
CA ALA A 70 -0.94 -8.99 -3.27
C ALA A 70 0.32 -8.23 -2.80
N GLN A 71 1.48 -8.53 -3.42
CA GLN A 71 2.72 -7.81 -3.19
C GLN A 71 2.62 -6.34 -3.58
N ALA A 72 2.09 -6.05 -4.76
CA ALA A 72 1.95 -4.69 -5.29
C ALA A 72 1.07 -3.81 -4.38
N MET A 73 -0.10 -4.34 -3.97
CA MET A 73 -1.02 -3.68 -3.04
C MET A 73 -0.35 -3.36 -1.69
N CYS A 74 0.30 -4.35 -1.07
CA CYS A 74 0.97 -4.16 0.22
C CYS A 74 2.11 -3.12 0.13
N ARG A 75 2.89 -3.15 -0.95
CA ARG A 75 3.96 -2.18 -1.19
C ARG A 75 3.41 -0.78 -1.40
N ALA A 76 2.33 -0.64 -2.17
CA ALA A 76 1.70 0.65 -2.44
C ALA A 76 1.21 1.29 -1.13
N ALA A 77 0.59 0.48 -0.26
CA ALA A 77 0.11 0.93 1.04
C ALA A 77 1.24 1.37 1.99
N LEU A 78 2.35 0.61 2.04
CA LEU A 78 3.53 1.01 2.82
C LEU A 78 4.16 2.30 2.31
N THR A 79 4.32 2.43 0.99
CA THR A 79 4.86 3.65 0.37
C THR A 79 3.99 4.86 0.70
N ALA A 80 2.66 4.71 0.60
CA ALA A 80 1.71 5.76 0.95
C ALA A 80 1.82 6.16 2.42
N ARG A 81 1.80 5.19 3.33
CA ARG A 81 1.89 5.45 4.77
C ARG A 81 3.22 6.11 5.16
N ALA A 82 4.33 5.71 4.56
CA ALA A 82 5.62 6.36 4.76
C ALA A 82 5.63 7.82 4.29
N ARG A 83 4.98 8.12 3.14
CA ARG A 83 4.85 9.49 2.63
C ARG A 83 3.94 10.36 3.51
N SER A 84 2.84 9.82 4.03
CA SER A 84 1.98 10.53 4.98
C SER A 84 2.70 10.84 6.30
N ALA A 85 3.49 9.90 6.81
CA ALA A 85 4.31 10.11 8.01
C ALA A 85 5.40 11.18 7.78
N GLY A 86 6.04 11.18 6.61
CA GLY A 86 7.01 12.21 6.22
C GLY A 86 6.40 13.60 6.05
N ALA A 87 5.17 13.68 5.50
CA ALA A 87 4.44 14.95 5.35
C ALA A 87 4.08 15.59 6.71
N LEU A 88 3.79 14.78 7.73
CA LEU A 88 3.54 15.27 9.10
C LEU A 88 4.79 15.89 9.75
N VAL A 89 5.99 15.42 9.42
CA VAL A 89 7.26 15.93 9.98
C VAL A 89 7.65 17.29 9.39
N GLN A 90 7.27 17.59 8.14
CA GLN A 90 7.64 18.86 7.50
C GLN A 90 6.75 20.06 7.87
N VAL A 91 5.60 19.84 8.52
CA VAL A 91 4.65 20.90 8.90
C VAL A 91 4.91 21.44 10.32
N THR A 92 5.89 20.89 11.05
CA THR A 92 6.18 21.24 12.46
C THR A 92 7.39 22.17 12.66
N HIS A 93 7.79 22.95 11.63
CA HIS A 93 8.89 23.92 11.72
C HIS A 93 8.45 25.37 11.48
#